data_AF-A0A7W1LP10-F1
#
_entry.id   AF-A0A7W1LP10-F1
#
_cell.length_a   1.000
_cell.length_b   1.000
_cell.length_c   1.000
_cell.angle_alpha   90.00
_cell.angle_beta   90.00
_cell.angle_gamma   90.00
#
_symmetry.space_group_name_H-M   'P 1'
#
loop_
_entity.id
_entity.type
_entity.pdbx_description
1 polymer ?
#
loop_
_entity_poly.entity_id
_entity_poly.type
_entity_poly.pdbx_seq_one_letter_code
_entity_poly.pdbx_strand_id
1 'polypeptide(L)' 'IRTLQEVYDWDQTASQGLLVNVEHPVLGTITLPGPPLRFDGSEPVAHRAPPALGEHDESVRGWLDAGDIA' A
#
# COMPACT_ATOMS: atom_id res chain seq x y z
N ILE A 1 -14.76 22.83 -6.98
CA ILE A 1 -14.04 21.98 -5.99
C ILE A 1 -14.64 20.58 -6.09
N ARG A 2 -13.83 19.51 -6.06
CA ARG A 2 -14.31 18.12 -6.10
C ARG A 2 -14.41 17.53 -4.70
N THR A 3 -15.36 16.65 -4.49
CA THR A 3 -15.49 15.78 -3.31
C THR A 3 -14.49 14.62 -3.39
N LEU A 4 -14.31 13.92 -2.27
CA LEU A 4 -13.38 12.79 -2.20
C LEU A 4 -13.81 11.63 -3.12
N GLN A 5 -15.11 11.31 -3.15
CA GLN A 5 -15.68 10.31 -4.05
C GLN A 5 -15.35 10.63 -5.51
N GLU A 6 -15.60 11.88 -5.92
CA GLU A 6 -15.31 12.34 -7.29
C GLU A 6 -13.82 12.31 -7.64
N VAL A 7 -12.91 12.38 -6.66
CA VAL A 7 -11.46 12.25 -6.91
C VAL A 7 -11.09 10.79 -7.21
N TYR A 8 -11.66 9.83 -6.48
CA TYR A 8 -11.40 8.40 -6.67
C TYR A 8 -12.02 7.85 -7.95
N ASP A 9 -13.16 8.38 -8.37
CA ASP A 9 -13.85 7.97 -9.60
C ASP A 9 -13.30 8.68 -10.87
N TRP A 10 -12.31 9.57 -10.73
CA TRP A 10 -11.81 10.38 -11.85
C TRP A 10 -10.72 9.68 -12.66
N ASP A 11 -10.91 9.60 -13.99
CA ASP A 11 -9.97 9.01 -14.95
C ASP A 11 -8.53 9.54 -14.84
N GLN A 12 -8.35 10.81 -14.45
CA GLN A 12 -7.02 11.37 -14.27
C GLN A 12 -6.29 10.68 -13.12
N THR A 13 -6.96 10.50 -11.98
CA THR A 13 -6.37 9.85 -10.81
C THR A 13 -5.97 8.40 -11.12
N ALA A 14 -6.82 7.69 -11.86
CA ALA A 14 -6.56 6.33 -12.32
C ALA A 14 -5.38 6.26 -13.33
N SER A 15 -5.39 7.10 -14.38
CA SER A 15 -4.35 7.10 -15.42
C SER A 15 -2.97 7.54 -14.91
N GLN A 16 -2.94 8.37 -13.86
CA GLN A 16 -1.71 8.80 -13.22
C GLN A 16 -1.19 7.80 -12.18
N GLY A 17 -1.77 6.60 -12.08
CA GLY A 17 -1.32 5.58 -11.13
C GLY A 17 -1.39 6.05 -9.67
N LEU A 18 -2.27 7.01 -9.39
CA LEU A 18 -2.52 7.54 -8.05
C LEU A 18 -3.49 6.66 -7.26
N LEU A 19 -3.88 5.51 -7.82
CA LEU A 19 -4.71 4.49 -7.22
C LEU A 19 -3.99 3.14 -7.36
N VAL A 20 -3.91 2.40 -6.27
CA VAL A 20 -3.32 1.05 -6.25
C VAL A 20 -4.34 0.06 -5.72
N ASN A 21 -4.45 -1.09 -6.39
CA ASN A 21 -5.31 -2.19 -5.94
C ASN A 21 -4.47 -3.21 -5.18
N VAL A 22 -4.95 -3.61 -4.02
CA VAL A 22 -4.30 -4.62 -3.16
C VAL A 22 -5.31 -5.66 -2.70
N GLU A 23 -4.85 -6.90 -2.55
CA GLU A 23 -5.64 -7.97 -1.95
C GLU A 23 -5.52 -7.92 -0.42
N HIS A 24 -6.60 -7.51 0.24
CA HIS A 24 -6.66 -7.48 1.71
C HIS A 24 -7.28 -8.79 2.23
N PRO A 25 -6.66 -9.46 3.22
CA PRO A 25 -7.08 -10.80 3.67
C PRO A 25 -8.52 -10.86 4.17
N VAL A 26 -9.06 -9.75 4.69
CA VAL A 26 -10.43 -9.66 5.22
C VAL A 26 -11.40 -8.89 4.30
N LEU A 27 -10.90 -7.93 3.52
CA LEU A 27 -11.75 -6.99 2.78
C LEU A 27 -11.84 -7.35 1.28
N GLY A 28 -11.06 -8.33 0.81
CA GLY A 28 -10.89 -8.62 -0.60
C GLY A 28 -10.06 -7.54 -1.30
N THR A 29 -10.28 -7.37 -2.61
CA THR A 29 -9.64 -6.31 -3.38
C THR A 29 -10.11 -4.94 -2.91
N ILE A 30 -9.18 -4.10 -2.48
CA ILE A 30 -9.45 -2.70 -2.11
C ILE A 30 -8.54 -1.75 -2.88
N THR A 31 -9.03 -0.52 -3.11
CA THR A 31 -8.26 0.55 -3.73
C THR A 31 -7.71 1.50 -2.67
N LEU A 32 -6.42 1.78 -2.74
CA LEU A 32 -5.71 2.70 -1.86
C LEU A 32 -5.09 3.86 -2.67
N PRO A 33 -4.81 5.01 -2.04
CA PRO A 33 -4.00 6.07 -2.65
C PRO A 33 -2.62 5.55 -3.04
N GLY A 34 -2.24 5.81 -4.29
CA GLY A 34 -0.90 5.54 -4.83
C GLY A 34 0.09 6.67 -4.53
N PRO A 35 1.38 6.48 -4.88
CA PRO A 35 2.43 7.46 -4.62
C PRO A 35 2.23 8.72 -5.48
N PRO A 36 2.23 9.93 -4.88
CA PRO A 36 2.04 11.18 -5.62
C PRO A 36 3.30 11.63 -6.39
N LEU A 37 4.44 10.97 -6.16
CA LEU A 37 5.73 11.30 -6.75
C LEU A 37 6.25 10.10 -7.54
N ARG A 38 6.89 10.39 -8.67
CA ARG A 38 7.62 9.43 -9.50
C ARG A 38 9.05 9.92 -9.65
N PHE A 39 10.00 9.02 -9.46
CA PHE A 39 11.43 9.33 -9.62
C PHE A 39 11.96 8.56 -10.82
N ASP A 40 12.60 9.27 -11.74
CA ASP A 40 13.19 8.65 -12.93
C ASP A 40 14.27 7.63 -12.53
N GLY A 41 14.24 6.46 -13.16
CA GLY A 41 15.16 5.35 -12.87
C GLY A 41 14.83 4.52 -11.62
N SER A 42 13.75 4.83 -10.90
CA SER A 42 13.25 3.98 -9.81
C SER A 42 12.20 2.98 -10.29
N GLU A 43 12.29 1.74 -9.81
CA GLU A 43 11.22 0.76 -10.03
C GLU A 43 9.99 1.11 -9.16
N PRO A 44 8.76 0.94 -9.69
CA PRO A 44 7.56 1.10 -8.88
C PRO A 44 7.57 0.17 -7.68
N VAL A 45 7.31 0.71 -6.49
CA VAL A 45 7.18 -0.10 -5.27
C VAL A 45 5.90 -0.92 -5.35
N ALA A 46 6.02 -2.24 -5.15
CA ALA A 46 4.86 -3.10 -4.98
C ALA A 46 4.20 -2.81 -3.63
N HIS A 47 2.93 -2.36 -3.67
CA HIS A 47 2.16 -2.10 -2.46
C HIS A 47 1.52 -3.38 -1.93
N ARG A 48 1.58 -3.58 -0.61
CA ARG A 48 0.84 -4.62 0.10
C ARG A 48 -0.36 -4.02 0.81
N ALA A 49 -1.38 -4.83 1.06
CA ALA A 49 -2.48 -4.43 1.90
C ALA A 49 -1.98 -4.08 3.33
N PRO A 50 -2.67 -3.16 4.03
CA PRO A 50 -2.41 -2.92 5.45
C PRO A 50 -2.48 -4.25 6.23
N PRO A 51 -1.55 -4.50 7.16
CA PRO A 51 -1.55 -5.73 7.93
C PRO A 51 -2.75 -5.79 8.86
N ALA A 52 -3.27 -7.00 9.08
CA ALA A 52 -4.19 -7.23 10.16
C ALA A 52 -3.53 -6.99 11.53
N LEU A 53 -4.36 -6.82 12.56
CA LEU A 53 -3.88 -6.71 13.94
C LEU A 53 -3.09 -7.97 14.32
N GLY A 54 -1.80 -7.80 14.63
CA GLY A 54 -0.91 -8.89 15.03
C GLY A 54 -0.36 -9.75 13.90
N GLU A 55 -0.57 -9.39 12.62
CA GLU A 55 -0.15 -10.21 11.47
C GLU A 55 1.35 -10.56 11.44
N HIS A 56 2.20 -9.64 11.94
CA HIS A 56 3.66 -9.79 11.92
C HIS A 56 4.27 -9.97 13.32
N ASP A 57 3.45 -10.24 14.34
CA ASP A 57 3.91 -10.34 15.72
C ASP A 57 4.97 -11.41 15.93
N GLU A 58 4.76 -12.61 15.37
CA GLU A 58 5.67 -13.74 15.51
C GLU A 58 6.98 -13.51 14.75
N SER A 59 6.92 -12.99 13.52
CA SER A 59 8.12 -12.75 12.71
C SER A 59 9.01 -11.68 13.35
N VAL A 60 8.42 -10.62 13.88
CA VAL A 60 9.17 -9.55 14.57
C VAL A 60 9.79 -10.04 15.87
N ARG A 61 9.06 -10.82 16.69
CA ARG A 61 9.64 -11.42 17.91
C ARG A 61 10.78 -12.37 17.59
N GLY A 62 10.59 -13.23 16.58
CA GLY A 62 11.64 -14.15 16.12
C GLY A 62 12.89 -13.42 15.63
N TRP A 63 12.74 -12.31 14.90
CA TRP A 63 13.86 -11.47 14.48
C TRP A 63 14.61 -10.85 15.67
N LEU A 64 13.88 -10.34 16.68
CA LEU A 64 14.48 -9.79 17.90
C LEU A 64 15.25 -10.85 18.69
N ASP A 65 14.68 -12.06 18.82
CA ASP A 65 15.30 -13.17 19.56
C ASP A 65 16.56 -13.70 18.85
N ALA A 66 16.64 -13.59 17.52
CA ALA A 66 17.80 -13.99 16.73
C ALA A 66 19.01 -13.05 16.88
N GLY A 67 18.85 -11.89 17.54
CA GLY A 67 19.93 -10.93 17.79
C GLY A 67 20.46 -10.23 16.54
N ASP A 68 19.75 -10.30 15.42
CA ASP A 68 20.15 -9.74 14.13
C ASP A 68 19.74 -8.25 14.03
N ILE A 69 20.26 -7.45 14.96
CA ILE A 69 20.15 -5.99 14.93
C ILE A 69 21.31 -5.42 14.12
N ALA A 70 21.15 -5.39 12.79
CA ALA A 70 22.02 -4.65 11.87
C ALA A 70 21.23 -3.54 11.16
#